data_AF-A0A1Q7AE84-F1
#
_entry.id   AF-A0A1Q7AE84-F1
#
_cell.length_a   1.000
_cell.length_b   1.000
_cell.length_c   1.000
_cell.angle_alpha   90.00
_cell.angle_beta   90.00
_cell.angle_gamma   90.00
#
_symmetry.space_group_name_H-M   'P 1'
#
loop_
_entity.id
_entity.type
_entity.pdbx_description
1 polymer ?
#
loop_
_entity_poly.entity_id
_entity_poly.type
_entity_poly.pdbx_seq_one_letter_code
_entity_poly.pdbx_strand_id
1 'polypeptide(L)'
;MQDTVKGKVVYEKWCAGCHGETGAGDGPAAAYMLPRPRNFTGAVYKIRTTASGQLPTDADLLRAIDEGLAGSAMPAWKGRLSDAERRDVLAYLKTFSSFFADTSQHVVALKFGGEPGGGTSAEALKVGRQFYDSIGCRKCHGDQGRGDGPSAPTLKDDAGFPIFAADLHQSWRFRGGATAADIYRRLRTGLDGTPMPSFSDLIDQKFLTDEQLWRLAQYVRSLSPARTPEVRDVIHAPRLAAALPAAPGDSVWDRVDRYWLPLVGQVIRKPRWFGPAVSGVWVQAVHDGKSVALRVSWDDRTRSPDTTWLGFERRVLETVAGDDSGGGRTAGPFPDQLAVQFPRRIPEGMERPYFLMGTETDAVYQWRWTSAGGSGAAGGAVGGLARGLERFDTLPGGPAAQTSYEHGEWRVMFTRSLATPDTANELQFAAGRAIPVAFFAWDGSSGEHGNRLAVSTWYFLALDQPTPPRVFVTPVVVMLLTLGLGIVVVRRVQRRQA
;
A
#
# COMPACT_ATOMS: atom_id res chain seq x y z
N MET A 1 19.82 33.73 4.11
CA MET A 1 21.22 33.29 4.28
C MET A 1 21.15 31.96 5.02
N GLN A 2 21.86 30.93 4.55
CA GLN A 2 21.90 29.62 5.19
C GLN A 2 22.87 29.66 6.38
N ASP A 3 22.47 29.13 7.54
CA ASP A 3 23.26 29.14 8.78
C ASP A 3 23.45 27.70 9.30
N THR A 4 24.68 27.18 9.20
CA THR A 4 24.99 25.80 9.60
C THR A 4 24.91 25.59 11.12
N VAL A 5 25.07 26.62 11.93
CA VAL A 5 24.95 26.53 13.39
C VAL A 5 23.49 26.35 13.79
N LYS A 6 22.58 27.13 13.19
CA LYS A 6 21.14 26.93 13.36
C LYS A 6 20.67 25.61 12.74
N GLY A 7 21.24 25.26 11.59
CA GLY A 7 20.97 23.99 10.91
C GLY A 7 21.29 22.78 11.77
N LYS A 8 22.41 22.83 12.51
CA LYS A 8 22.79 21.79 13.47
C LYS A 8 21.73 21.60 14.56
N VAL A 9 21.22 22.69 15.14
CA VAL A 9 20.16 22.62 16.18
C VAL A 9 18.90 21.94 15.64
N VAL A 10 18.50 22.28 14.41
CA VAL A 10 17.35 21.63 13.74
C VAL A 10 17.64 20.15 13.50
N TYR A 11 18.83 19.81 13.01
CA TYR A 11 19.24 18.43 12.72
C TYR A 11 19.24 17.54 13.96
N GLU A 12 19.87 17.99 15.04
CA GLU A 12 19.95 17.24 16.30
C GLU A 12 18.56 16.96 16.88
N LYS A 13 17.67 17.95 16.80
CA LYS A 13 16.30 17.84 17.32
C LYS A 13 15.41 16.91 16.50
N TRP A 14 15.54 16.92 15.16
CA TRP A 14 14.52 16.33 14.28
C TRP A 14 15.03 15.23 13.36
N CYS A 15 16.33 15.18 13.07
CA CYS A 15 16.90 14.30 12.06
C CYS A 15 17.81 13.23 12.65
N ALA A 16 18.60 13.57 13.68
CA ALA A 16 19.65 12.71 14.24
C ALA A 16 19.12 11.38 14.82
N GLY A 17 17.88 11.34 15.33
CA GLY A 17 17.27 10.10 15.82
C GLY A 17 17.20 8.98 14.77
N CYS A 18 17.11 9.34 13.48
CA CYS A 18 17.13 8.39 12.36
C CYS A 18 18.49 8.40 11.64
N HIS A 19 19.00 9.59 11.32
CA HIS A 19 20.19 9.72 10.47
C HIS A 19 21.53 9.68 11.23
N GLY A 20 21.51 9.62 12.57
CA GLY A 20 22.70 9.61 13.41
C GLY A 20 23.28 11.01 13.61
N GLU A 21 24.00 11.23 14.70
CA GLU A 21 24.64 12.53 15.01
C GLU A 21 25.70 12.90 13.96
N THR A 22 26.35 11.90 13.37
CA THR A 22 27.39 12.04 12.35
C THR A 22 26.85 11.95 10.91
N GLY A 23 25.53 11.84 10.74
CA GLY A 23 24.90 11.72 9.42
C GLY A 23 25.12 10.37 8.73
N ALA A 24 25.59 9.34 9.44
CA ALA A 24 25.94 8.04 8.87
C ALA A 24 24.75 7.08 8.66
N GLY A 25 23.51 7.50 8.92
CA GLY A 25 22.32 6.64 8.76
C GLY A 25 22.22 5.55 9.82
N ASP A 26 22.80 5.80 10.98
CA ASP A 26 23.01 4.88 12.10
C ASP A 26 22.41 5.39 13.42
N GLY A 27 21.46 6.33 13.35
CA GLY A 27 20.72 6.79 14.51
C GLY A 27 19.99 5.64 15.22
N PRO A 28 19.61 5.80 16.50
CA PRO A 28 19.02 4.72 17.30
C PRO A 28 17.76 4.10 16.66
N ALA A 29 16.99 4.87 15.88
CA ALA A 29 15.81 4.34 15.18
C ALA A 29 16.14 3.59 13.87
N ALA A 30 17.34 3.78 13.31
CA ALA A 30 17.74 3.21 12.01
C ALA A 30 17.69 1.67 12.00
N ALA A 31 17.98 1.06 13.13
CA ALA A 31 17.91 -0.39 13.32
C ALA A 31 16.52 -0.96 13.05
N TYR A 32 15.45 -0.18 13.17
CA TYR A 32 14.07 -0.65 13.01
C TYR A 32 13.45 -0.24 11.67
N MET A 33 14.26 0.21 10.71
CA MET A 33 13.76 0.78 9.45
C MET A 33 14.27 0.02 8.23
N LEU A 34 13.34 -0.29 7.33
CA LEU A 34 13.62 -0.77 5.99
C LEU A 34 12.77 0.04 4.99
N PRO A 35 13.37 0.87 4.11
CA PRO A 35 14.81 1.07 3.91
C PRO A 35 15.51 1.74 5.11
N ARG A 36 16.83 1.56 5.21
CA ARG A 36 17.67 2.30 6.17
C ARG A 36 17.63 3.82 5.89
N PRO A 37 17.75 4.67 6.93
CA PRO A 37 17.99 6.10 6.76
C PRO A 37 19.23 6.36 5.90
N ARG A 38 19.21 7.46 5.15
CA ARG A 38 20.32 7.82 4.27
C ARG A 38 21.57 8.13 5.11
N ASN A 39 22.67 7.46 4.77
CA ASN A 39 24.03 7.90 5.08
C ASN A 39 24.43 9.06 4.17
N PHE A 40 24.68 10.24 4.75
CA PHE A 40 25.04 11.47 4.05
C PHE A 40 26.55 11.61 3.79
N THR A 41 27.40 10.84 4.47
CA THR A 41 28.86 11.05 4.45
C THR A 41 29.50 10.77 3.09
N GLY A 42 28.93 9.83 2.34
CA GLY A 42 29.34 9.54 0.96
C GLY A 42 28.71 10.45 -0.11
N ALA A 43 27.82 11.38 0.27
CA ALA A 43 27.06 12.25 -0.64
C ALA A 43 26.33 11.51 -1.79
N VAL A 44 25.88 10.27 -1.55
CA VAL A 44 25.16 9.45 -2.54
C VAL A 44 23.64 9.61 -2.36
N TYR A 45 22.98 10.33 -3.28
CA TYR A 45 21.55 10.64 -3.18
C TYR A 45 20.71 9.92 -4.24
N LYS A 46 19.57 9.35 -3.82
CA LYS A 46 18.68 8.60 -4.73
C LYS A 46 17.88 9.52 -5.64
N ILE A 47 17.27 10.57 -5.08
CA ILE A 47 16.35 11.45 -5.80
C ILE A 47 17.06 12.75 -6.17
N ARG A 48 17.29 12.98 -7.47
CA ARG A 48 18.07 14.10 -8.00
C ARG A 48 17.53 14.59 -9.34
N THR A 49 18.10 15.70 -9.81
CA THR A 49 17.97 16.22 -11.17
C THR A 49 19.29 16.23 -11.94
N THR A 50 20.39 15.79 -11.32
CA THR A 50 21.73 15.70 -11.92
C THR A 50 22.00 14.30 -12.49
N ALA A 51 23.05 14.15 -13.30
CA ALA A 51 23.43 12.86 -13.87
C ALA A 51 23.79 11.82 -12.79
N SER A 52 23.72 10.52 -13.13
CA SER A 52 24.15 9.47 -12.21
C SER A 52 25.62 9.65 -11.82
N GLY A 53 25.95 9.36 -10.57
CA GLY A 53 27.24 9.65 -9.94
C GLY A 53 27.47 11.11 -9.54
N GLN A 54 26.59 12.06 -9.91
CA GLN A 54 26.76 13.48 -9.57
C GLN A 54 26.04 13.86 -8.27
N LEU A 55 26.55 14.90 -7.61
CA LEU A 55 25.92 15.47 -6.42
C LEU A 55 24.49 16.00 -6.71
N PRO A 56 23.58 15.97 -5.72
CA PRO A 56 22.29 16.65 -5.82
C PRO A 56 22.45 18.17 -5.88
N THR A 57 21.48 18.86 -6.46
CA THR A 57 21.34 20.31 -6.27
C THR A 57 20.76 20.63 -4.89
N ASP A 58 20.93 21.86 -4.40
CA ASP A 58 20.22 22.34 -3.20
C ASP A 58 18.70 22.19 -3.35
N ALA A 59 18.15 22.40 -4.56
CA ALA A 59 16.73 22.21 -4.81
C ALA A 59 16.28 20.75 -4.66
N ASP A 60 17.13 19.78 -5.04
CA ASP A 60 16.86 18.35 -4.84
C ASP A 60 16.82 17.97 -3.37
N LEU A 61 17.82 18.44 -2.60
CA LEU A 61 17.89 18.22 -1.15
C LEU A 61 16.69 18.86 -0.44
N LEU A 62 16.37 20.11 -0.80
CA LEU A 62 15.25 20.83 -0.19
C LEU A 62 13.92 20.14 -0.51
N ARG A 63 13.71 19.69 -1.76
CA ARG A 63 12.50 18.93 -2.12
C ARG A 63 12.35 17.67 -1.27
N ALA A 64 13.43 16.91 -1.04
CA ALA A 64 13.39 15.72 -0.21
C ALA A 64 13.08 16.03 1.27
N ILE A 65 13.56 17.15 1.81
CA ILE A 65 13.21 17.63 3.16
C ILE A 65 11.74 18.07 3.21
N ASP A 66 11.30 18.80 2.20
CA ASP A 66 9.99 19.42 2.13
C ASP A 66 8.88 18.38 2.04
N GLU A 67 9.01 17.45 1.09
CA GLU A 67 7.99 16.48 0.72
C GLU A 67 8.15 15.15 1.46
N GLY A 68 9.31 14.93 2.09
CA GLY A 68 9.69 13.63 2.63
C GLY A 68 9.96 12.62 1.51
N LEU A 69 10.00 11.34 1.87
CA LEU A 69 10.17 10.26 0.90
C LEU A 69 9.06 9.22 1.12
N ALA A 70 8.02 9.30 0.29
CA ALA A 70 6.89 8.38 0.33
C ALA A 70 7.35 6.92 0.30
N GLY A 71 6.65 6.03 1.02
CA GLY A 71 7.04 4.63 1.15
C GLY A 71 8.30 4.39 2.00
N SER A 72 8.73 5.38 2.80
CA SER A 72 9.78 5.24 3.81
C SER A 72 9.36 5.93 5.11
N ALA A 73 10.19 5.85 6.15
CA ALA A 73 9.98 6.54 7.41
C ALA A 73 10.29 8.05 7.38
N MET A 74 10.78 8.60 6.27
CA MET A 74 11.15 10.03 6.15
C MET A 74 9.90 10.89 5.91
N PRO A 75 9.42 11.66 6.91
CA PRO A 75 8.21 12.46 6.77
C PRO A 75 8.48 13.76 5.99
N ALA A 76 7.40 14.40 5.54
CA ALA A 76 7.44 15.77 5.07
C ALA A 76 7.70 16.76 6.23
N TRP A 77 8.63 17.70 6.04
CA TRP A 77 8.93 18.74 7.03
C TRP A 77 8.34 20.10 6.66
N LYS A 78 7.85 20.26 5.42
CA LYS A 78 7.08 21.45 5.04
C LYS A 78 5.85 21.59 5.93
N GLY A 79 5.68 22.77 6.54
CA GLY A 79 4.59 23.04 7.49
C GLY A 79 4.88 22.64 8.95
N ARG A 80 5.95 21.87 9.21
CA ARG A 80 6.46 21.61 10.58
C ARG A 80 7.66 22.47 10.93
N LEU A 81 8.51 22.72 9.94
CA LEU A 81 9.66 23.62 10.04
C LEU A 81 9.42 24.85 9.16
N SER A 82 9.93 25.99 9.60
CA SER A 82 9.94 27.21 8.80
C SER A 82 10.85 27.07 7.58
N ASP A 83 10.63 27.92 6.57
CA ASP A 83 11.49 27.98 5.38
C ASP A 83 12.97 28.25 5.72
N ALA A 84 13.23 29.04 6.77
CA ALA A 84 14.59 29.31 7.23
C ALA A 84 15.21 28.05 7.83
N GLU A 85 14.52 27.38 8.77
CA GLU A 85 15.02 26.15 9.40
C GLU A 85 15.30 25.04 8.36
N ARG A 86 14.45 24.90 7.33
CA ARG A 86 14.65 23.91 6.26
C ARG A 86 15.88 24.20 5.41
N ARG A 87 16.17 25.49 5.13
CA ARG A 87 17.38 25.89 4.41
C ARG A 87 18.64 25.77 5.27
N ASP A 88 18.53 26.05 6.56
CA ASP A 88 19.64 25.94 7.51
C ASP A 88 20.03 24.47 7.73
N VAL A 89 19.04 23.57 7.93
CA VAL A 89 19.32 22.14 8.06
C VAL A 89 19.87 21.53 6.77
N LEU A 90 19.42 21.99 5.60
CA LEU A 90 20.02 21.60 4.31
C LEU A 90 21.51 21.96 4.26
N ALA A 91 21.87 23.17 4.67
CA ALA A 91 23.25 23.61 4.68
C ALA A 91 24.10 22.78 5.66
N TYR A 92 23.54 22.44 6.83
CA TYR A 92 24.20 21.53 7.78
C TYR A 92 24.34 20.11 7.23
N LEU A 93 23.34 19.56 6.51
CA LEU A 93 23.44 18.24 5.89
C LEU A 93 24.65 18.13 4.94
N LYS A 94 24.94 19.20 4.19
CA LYS A 94 26.09 19.24 3.28
C LYS A 94 27.44 19.18 4.01
N THR A 95 27.50 19.53 5.29
CA THR A 95 28.76 19.46 6.06
C THR A 95 29.19 18.04 6.41
N PHE A 96 28.31 17.04 6.26
CA PHE A 96 28.65 15.63 6.53
C PHE A 96 29.56 15.02 5.46
N SER A 97 29.75 15.66 4.31
CA SER A 97 30.57 15.13 3.23
C SER A 97 31.48 16.18 2.62
N SER A 98 32.76 15.85 2.50
CA SER A 98 33.75 16.72 1.86
C SER A 98 33.47 16.95 0.36
N PHE A 99 32.71 16.07 -0.29
CA PHE A 99 32.33 16.23 -1.70
C PHE A 99 31.55 17.54 -1.94
N PHE A 100 30.75 18.02 -0.98
CA PHE A 100 30.04 19.29 -1.13
C PHE A 100 30.94 20.53 -0.94
N ALA A 101 32.13 20.38 -0.37
CA ALA A 101 33.11 21.46 -0.22
C ALA A 101 33.98 21.63 -1.48
N ASP A 102 33.99 20.63 -2.36
CA ASP A 102 34.74 20.67 -3.61
C ASP A 102 34.04 21.56 -4.65
N THR A 103 34.48 22.82 -4.73
CA THR A 103 33.96 23.81 -5.67
C THR A 103 34.39 23.57 -7.12
N SER A 104 35.27 22.59 -7.38
CA SER A 104 35.62 22.20 -8.75
C SER A 104 34.53 21.35 -9.41
N GLN A 105 33.64 20.74 -8.61
CA GLN A 105 32.51 19.98 -9.12
C GLN A 105 31.42 20.91 -9.66
N HIS A 106 31.21 20.87 -10.97
CA HIS A 106 30.12 21.60 -11.61
C HIS A 106 28.82 20.80 -11.47
N VAL A 107 28.05 21.09 -10.43
CA VAL A 107 26.73 20.50 -10.21
C VAL A 107 25.71 21.15 -11.14
N VAL A 108 25.46 20.51 -12.28
CA VAL A 108 24.53 20.99 -13.30
C VAL A 108 23.33 20.04 -13.40
N ALA A 109 22.12 20.58 -13.22
CA ALA A 109 20.89 19.84 -13.45
C ALA A 109 20.77 19.45 -14.93
N LEU A 110 20.33 18.22 -15.19
CA LEU A 110 20.02 17.75 -16.53
C LEU A 110 18.87 18.57 -17.11
N LYS A 111 18.94 18.80 -18.43
CA LYS A 111 17.80 19.28 -19.18
C LYS A 111 16.89 18.11 -19.53
N PHE A 112 15.64 18.21 -19.11
CA PHE A 112 14.60 17.22 -19.34
C PHE A 112 13.74 17.65 -20.53
N GLY A 113 13.42 16.72 -21.43
CA GLY A 113 12.47 16.96 -22.51
C GLY A 113 11.06 17.19 -21.96
N GLY A 114 10.17 17.78 -22.76
CA GLY A 114 8.77 17.92 -22.41
C GLY A 114 8.03 16.59 -22.52
N GLU A 115 7.00 16.39 -21.69
CA GLU A 115 6.15 15.21 -21.80
C GLU A 115 5.42 15.19 -23.15
N PRO A 116 5.55 14.12 -23.95
CA PRO A 116 4.87 14.03 -25.23
C PRO A 116 3.36 13.83 -25.05
N GLY A 117 2.58 14.38 -25.98
CA GLY A 117 1.12 14.20 -26.01
C GLY A 117 0.68 12.73 -26.16
N GLY A 118 -0.60 12.47 -25.86
CA GLY A 118 -1.21 11.15 -26.01
C GLY A 118 -0.85 10.14 -24.91
N GLY A 119 -0.40 10.61 -23.74
CA GLY A 119 0.31 9.79 -22.75
C GLY A 119 -0.38 8.51 -22.27
N THR A 120 -1.71 8.49 -22.13
CA THR A 120 -2.47 7.30 -21.72
C THR A 120 -3.14 6.57 -22.89
N SER A 121 -2.80 6.89 -24.13
CA SER A 121 -3.30 6.16 -25.30
C SER A 121 -2.76 4.73 -25.32
N ALA A 122 -3.53 3.80 -25.88
CA ALA A 122 -3.12 2.40 -25.98
C ALA A 122 -1.81 2.25 -26.76
N GLU A 123 -1.62 3.08 -27.80
CA GLU A 123 -0.40 3.13 -28.61
C GLU A 123 0.81 3.58 -27.79
N ALA A 124 0.69 4.66 -27.00
CA ALA A 124 1.76 5.14 -26.14
C ALA A 124 2.16 4.10 -25.07
N LEU A 125 1.16 3.47 -24.45
CA LEU A 125 1.39 2.43 -23.43
C LEU A 125 2.02 1.17 -24.04
N LYS A 126 1.66 0.81 -25.28
CA LYS A 126 2.28 -0.31 -26.01
C LYS A 126 3.77 -0.07 -26.26
N VAL A 127 4.16 1.15 -26.65
CA VAL A 127 5.58 1.50 -26.82
C VAL A 127 6.30 1.45 -25.48
N GLY A 128 5.71 2.01 -24.41
CA GLY A 128 6.30 1.94 -23.08
C GLY A 128 6.48 0.51 -22.57
N ARG A 129 5.48 -0.36 -22.78
CA ARG A 129 5.56 -1.80 -22.48
C ARG A 129 6.70 -2.48 -23.23
N GLN A 130 6.87 -2.20 -24.52
CA GLN A 130 7.95 -2.77 -25.32
C GLN A 130 9.33 -2.46 -24.72
N PHE A 131 9.56 -1.22 -24.26
CA PHE A 131 10.83 -0.85 -23.63
C PHE A 131 10.97 -1.38 -22.20
N TYR A 132 9.87 -1.53 -21.46
CA TYR A 132 9.89 -2.20 -20.16
C TYR A 132 10.43 -3.64 -20.28
N ASP A 133 10.02 -4.34 -21.34
CA ASP A 133 10.47 -5.69 -21.65
C ASP A 133 11.92 -5.70 -22.21
N SER A 134 12.23 -4.85 -23.20
CA SER A 134 13.52 -4.89 -23.91
C SER A 134 14.72 -4.44 -23.06
N ILE A 135 14.52 -3.45 -22.19
CA ILE A 135 15.54 -2.95 -21.26
C ILE A 135 15.67 -3.89 -20.04
N GLY A 136 14.70 -4.80 -19.85
CA GLY A 136 14.75 -5.81 -18.80
C GLY A 136 14.28 -5.30 -17.43
N CYS A 137 13.42 -4.27 -17.38
CA CYS A 137 12.82 -3.78 -16.13
C CYS A 137 12.15 -4.91 -15.34
N ARG A 138 11.50 -5.84 -16.07
CA ARG A 138 10.87 -7.04 -15.51
C ARG A 138 11.78 -7.98 -14.72
N LYS A 139 13.11 -7.91 -14.92
CA LYS A 139 14.06 -8.76 -14.16
C LYS A 139 14.04 -8.44 -12.67
N CYS A 140 13.83 -7.16 -12.33
CA CYS A 140 13.74 -6.70 -10.93
C CYS A 140 12.30 -6.41 -10.53
N HIS A 141 11.53 -5.74 -11.39
CA HIS A 141 10.18 -5.29 -11.08
C HIS A 141 9.09 -6.33 -11.40
N GLY A 142 9.42 -7.43 -12.08
CA GLY A 142 8.44 -8.44 -12.49
C GLY A 142 7.64 -8.05 -13.74
N ASP A 143 6.87 -9.00 -14.30
CA ASP A 143 6.15 -8.77 -15.56
C ASP A 143 5.08 -7.68 -15.45
N GLN A 144 4.39 -7.64 -14.31
CA GLN A 144 3.33 -6.66 -14.03
C GLN A 144 3.81 -5.52 -13.10
N GLY A 145 5.09 -5.49 -12.73
CA GLY A 145 5.66 -4.39 -11.97
C GLY A 145 5.50 -4.47 -10.45
N ARG A 146 5.18 -5.63 -9.86
CA ARG A 146 4.96 -5.75 -8.40
C ARG A 146 6.23 -5.98 -7.58
N GLY A 147 7.38 -6.01 -8.23
CA GLY A 147 8.66 -6.30 -7.58
C GLY A 147 8.92 -7.80 -7.38
N ASP A 148 8.24 -8.65 -8.14
CA ASP A 148 8.32 -10.12 -8.17
C ASP A 148 9.23 -10.63 -9.30
N GLY A 149 10.18 -9.80 -9.76
CA GLY A 149 11.12 -10.21 -10.81
C GLY A 149 12.10 -11.29 -10.34
N PRO A 150 12.64 -12.12 -11.25
CA PRO A 150 13.56 -13.21 -10.88
C PRO A 150 14.85 -12.74 -10.17
N SER A 151 15.24 -11.48 -10.32
CA SER A 151 16.38 -10.87 -9.62
C SER A 151 15.99 -10.18 -8.32
N ALA A 152 14.70 -9.99 -8.03
CA ALA A 152 14.22 -9.34 -6.82
C ALA A 152 14.82 -9.90 -5.51
N PRO A 153 14.91 -11.24 -5.28
CA PRO A 153 15.47 -11.77 -4.04
C PRO A 153 17.00 -11.56 -3.91
N THR A 154 17.69 -11.10 -4.95
CA THR A 154 19.15 -10.86 -4.88
C THR A 154 19.50 -9.40 -4.57
N LEU A 155 18.52 -8.50 -4.67
CA LEU A 155 18.75 -7.06 -4.60
C LEU A 155 19.31 -6.60 -3.25
N LYS A 156 20.30 -5.73 -3.34
CA LYS A 156 20.90 -4.98 -2.22
C LYS A 156 21.33 -3.61 -2.70
N ASP A 157 21.41 -2.67 -1.77
CA ASP A 157 22.07 -1.39 -2.02
C ASP A 157 23.60 -1.54 -1.96
N ASP A 158 24.33 -0.47 -2.28
CA ASP A 158 25.80 -0.49 -2.33
C ASP A 158 26.43 -0.69 -0.94
N ALA A 159 25.67 -0.43 0.14
CA ALA A 159 26.08 -0.70 1.51
C ALA A 159 25.77 -2.15 1.94
N GLY A 160 25.17 -2.95 1.05
CA GLY A 160 24.84 -4.36 1.28
C GLY A 160 23.49 -4.59 1.96
N PHE A 161 22.72 -3.54 2.25
CA PHE A 161 21.39 -3.67 2.86
C PHE A 161 20.37 -4.17 1.82
N PRO A 162 19.36 -4.95 2.25
CA PRO A 162 18.33 -5.44 1.34
C PRO A 162 17.52 -4.26 0.80
N ILE A 163 17.17 -4.33 -0.48
CA ILE A 163 16.33 -3.33 -1.12
C ILE A 163 15.28 -4.02 -1.98
N PHE A 164 14.01 -3.72 -1.70
CA PHE A 164 12.93 -4.17 -2.56
C PHE A 164 12.86 -3.33 -3.83
N ALA A 165 12.63 -3.98 -4.97
CA ALA A 165 12.11 -3.30 -6.14
C ALA A 165 10.77 -2.64 -5.77
N ALA A 166 10.60 -1.39 -6.21
CA ALA A 166 9.36 -0.66 -5.97
C ALA A 166 8.19 -1.40 -6.61
N ASP A 167 7.09 -1.52 -5.87
CA ASP A 167 5.82 -1.98 -6.41
C ASP A 167 5.20 -0.86 -7.23
N LEU A 168 5.18 -1.05 -8.55
CA LEU A 168 4.76 -0.08 -9.54
C LEU A 168 3.22 0.09 -9.59
N HIS A 169 2.46 -0.71 -8.84
CA HIS A 169 1.02 -0.52 -8.63
C HIS A 169 0.73 0.50 -7.52
N GLN A 170 1.76 0.89 -6.77
CA GLN A 170 1.67 1.79 -5.61
C GLN A 170 2.45 3.08 -5.83
N SER A 171 2.22 3.77 -6.96
CA SER A 171 2.93 5.01 -7.32
C SER A 171 2.88 6.10 -6.23
N TRP A 172 1.85 6.12 -5.38
CA TRP A 172 1.77 7.03 -4.22
C TRP A 172 2.84 6.77 -3.16
N ARG A 173 3.56 5.65 -3.23
CA ARG A 173 4.72 5.31 -2.39
C ARG A 173 6.06 5.54 -3.09
N PHE A 174 6.07 6.13 -4.29
CA PHE A 174 7.32 6.45 -4.97
C PHE A 174 8.05 7.61 -4.29
N ARG A 175 9.24 7.33 -3.76
CA ARG A 175 10.07 8.27 -2.99
C ARG A 175 10.37 9.60 -3.69
N GLY A 176 10.38 9.63 -5.02
CA GLY A 176 10.69 10.81 -5.81
C GLY A 176 9.48 11.43 -6.52
N GLY A 177 8.25 11.07 -6.14
CA GLY A 177 7.01 11.57 -6.75
C GLY A 177 6.29 10.52 -7.62
N ALA A 178 4.98 10.68 -7.77
CA ALA A 178 4.13 9.70 -8.45
C ALA A 178 3.86 10.02 -9.93
N THR A 179 4.23 11.21 -10.45
CA THR A 179 3.85 11.61 -11.81
C THR A 179 4.72 10.94 -12.88
N ALA A 180 4.24 10.90 -14.13
CA ALA A 180 5.05 10.41 -15.26
C ALA A 180 6.35 11.22 -15.41
N ALA A 181 6.29 12.54 -15.22
CA ALA A 181 7.46 13.42 -15.24
C ALA A 181 8.45 13.07 -14.13
N ASP A 182 7.96 12.80 -12.92
CA ASP A 182 8.85 12.38 -11.84
C ASP A 182 9.49 11.02 -12.16
N ILE A 183 8.72 10.04 -12.64
CA ILE A 183 9.23 8.71 -13.03
C ILE A 183 10.31 8.86 -14.11
N TYR A 184 10.03 9.62 -15.16
CA TYR A 184 10.97 9.91 -16.24
C TYR A 184 12.27 10.53 -15.71
N ARG A 185 12.21 11.48 -14.77
CA ARG A 185 13.42 12.03 -14.14
C ARG A 185 14.25 10.94 -13.47
N ARG A 186 13.65 10.03 -12.69
CA ARG A 186 14.41 8.91 -12.09
C ARG A 186 15.02 7.98 -13.14
N LEU A 187 14.31 7.72 -14.24
CA LEU A 187 14.85 6.93 -15.34
C LEU A 187 16.06 7.61 -16.01
N ARG A 188 16.06 8.95 -16.09
CA ARG A 188 17.18 9.74 -16.63
C ARG A 188 18.36 9.89 -15.68
N THR A 189 18.12 9.97 -14.37
CA THR A 189 19.18 10.21 -13.37
C THR A 189 19.73 8.94 -12.75
N GLY A 190 18.97 7.84 -12.79
CA GLY A 190 19.20 6.67 -11.96
C GLY A 190 18.95 6.96 -10.47
N LEU A 191 19.03 5.89 -9.66
CA LEU A 191 18.93 5.96 -8.21
C LEU A 191 20.27 5.54 -7.58
N ASP A 192 21.20 6.48 -7.44
CA ASP A 192 22.55 6.16 -6.95
C ASP A 192 22.53 5.48 -5.58
N GLY A 193 23.48 4.56 -5.40
CA GLY A 193 23.51 3.67 -4.25
C GLY A 193 22.55 2.50 -4.36
N THR A 194 21.95 2.24 -5.53
CA THR A 194 21.01 1.12 -5.74
C THR A 194 21.23 0.43 -7.08
N PRO A 195 20.71 -0.79 -7.27
CA PRO A 195 20.75 -1.48 -8.57
C PRO A 195 19.92 -0.85 -9.69
N MET A 196 19.18 0.24 -9.44
CA MET A 196 18.35 0.90 -10.45
C MET A 196 19.16 1.95 -11.23
N PRO A 197 19.58 1.66 -12.48
CA PRO A 197 20.53 2.47 -13.21
C PRO A 197 19.89 3.72 -13.80
N SER A 198 20.74 4.60 -14.33
CA SER A 198 20.34 5.62 -15.29
C SER A 198 20.19 5.00 -16.68
N PHE A 199 19.21 5.48 -17.44
CA PHE A 199 19.02 5.13 -18.86
C PHE A 199 19.45 6.26 -19.80
N SER A 200 20.13 7.30 -19.29
CA SER A 200 20.68 8.37 -20.14
C SER A 200 21.72 7.83 -21.12
N ASP A 201 22.58 6.90 -20.71
CA ASP A 201 23.60 6.30 -21.60
C ASP A 201 22.98 5.57 -22.79
N LEU A 202 21.80 4.94 -22.59
CA LEU A 202 21.08 4.29 -23.68
C LEU A 202 20.50 5.32 -24.67
N ILE A 203 20.18 6.54 -24.21
CA ILE A 203 19.79 7.65 -25.09
C ILE A 203 21.00 8.16 -25.86
N ASP A 204 22.12 8.38 -25.17
CA ASP A 204 23.35 8.88 -25.77
C ASP A 204 23.90 7.91 -26.84
N GLN A 205 23.77 6.61 -26.59
CA GLN A 205 24.10 5.53 -27.53
C GLN A 205 23.03 5.29 -28.60
N LYS A 206 21.93 6.06 -28.60
CA LYS A 206 20.82 5.97 -29.56
C LYS A 206 20.08 4.63 -29.57
N PHE A 207 20.16 3.87 -28.47
CA PHE A 207 19.39 2.64 -28.29
C PHE A 207 17.91 2.94 -28.01
N LEU A 208 17.63 4.03 -27.29
CA LEU A 208 16.29 4.61 -27.19
C LEU A 208 16.33 6.12 -27.39
N THR A 209 15.20 6.69 -27.74
CA THR A 209 14.99 8.15 -27.82
C THR A 209 14.42 8.69 -26.52
N ASP A 210 14.52 10.01 -26.33
CA ASP A 210 13.93 10.68 -25.17
C ASP A 210 12.41 10.47 -25.08
N GLU A 211 11.72 10.52 -26.22
CA GLU A 211 10.28 10.25 -26.30
C GLU A 211 9.96 8.81 -25.90
N GLN A 212 10.75 7.83 -26.33
CA GLN A 212 10.56 6.42 -25.92
C GLN A 212 10.74 6.23 -24.42
N LEU A 213 11.67 6.96 -23.78
CA LEU A 213 11.80 6.92 -22.33
C LEU A 213 10.59 7.55 -21.62
N TRP A 214 10.02 8.62 -22.19
CA TRP A 214 8.74 9.15 -21.73
C TRP A 214 7.61 8.12 -21.85
N ARG A 215 7.53 7.38 -22.96
CA ARG A 215 6.53 6.30 -23.10
C ARG A 215 6.70 5.22 -22.05
N LEU A 216 7.94 4.85 -21.72
CA LEU A 216 8.23 3.93 -20.62
C LEU A 216 7.75 4.48 -19.27
N ALA A 217 8.02 5.76 -18.98
CA ALA A 217 7.54 6.40 -17.75
C ALA A 217 6.00 6.45 -17.66
N GLN A 218 5.32 6.73 -18.78
CA GLN A 218 3.86 6.70 -18.90
C GLN A 218 3.30 5.29 -18.70
N TYR A 219 3.95 4.26 -19.27
CA TYR A 219 3.60 2.87 -19.01
C TYR A 219 3.75 2.51 -17.52
N VAL A 220 4.89 2.82 -16.90
CA VAL A 220 5.08 2.59 -15.46
C VAL A 220 4.03 3.33 -14.63
N ARG A 221 3.69 4.57 -14.98
CA ARG A 221 2.62 5.31 -14.30
C ARG A 221 1.25 4.61 -14.44
N SER A 222 0.97 4.01 -15.59
CA SER A 222 -0.31 3.37 -15.90
C SER A 222 -0.56 2.08 -15.12
N LEU A 223 0.49 1.46 -14.56
CA LEU A 223 0.37 0.26 -13.71
C LEU A 223 -0.30 0.56 -12.37
N SER A 224 -0.31 1.83 -11.94
CA SER A 224 -1.00 2.28 -10.73
C SER A 224 -2.34 2.93 -11.04
N PRO A 225 -3.31 2.92 -10.09
CA PRO A 225 -4.51 3.74 -10.15
C PRO A 225 -4.24 5.21 -10.52
N ALA A 226 -5.15 5.81 -11.28
CA ALA A 226 -5.00 7.18 -11.77
C ALA A 226 -4.91 8.22 -10.63
N ARG A 227 -5.53 7.95 -9.48
CA ARG A 227 -5.46 8.76 -8.27
C ARG A 227 -4.95 7.92 -7.11
N THR A 228 -4.25 8.55 -6.18
CA THR A 228 -3.91 7.93 -4.90
C THR A 228 -5.19 7.42 -4.24
N PRO A 229 -5.23 6.18 -3.76
CA PRO A 229 -6.42 5.66 -3.11
C PRO A 229 -6.73 6.42 -1.83
N GLU A 230 -7.99 6.82 -1.68
CA GLU A 230 -8.51 7.39 -0.44
C GLU A 230 -8.88 6.27 0.53
N VAL A 231 -8.53 6.46 1.81
CA VAL A 231 -8.94 5.55 2.88
C VAL A 231 -10.37 5.91 3.27
N ARG A 232 -11.30 4.98 3.00
CA ARG A 232 -12.72 5.12 3.33
C ARG A 232 -13.05 4.20 4.49
N ASP A 233 -13.76 4.73 5.49
CA ASP A 233 -14.05 3.99 6.72
C ASP A 233 -15.10 2.90 6.57
N VAL A 234 -15.94 2.99 5.52
CA VAL A 234 -17.07 2.08 5.29
C VAL A 234 -16.90 1.37 3.94
N ILE A 235 -16.87 0.05 4.00
CA ILE A 235 -16.86 -0.88 2.88
C ILE A 235 -18.31 -1.27 2.60
N HIS A 236 -18.85 -0.81 1.47
CA HIS A 236 -20.20 -1.18 1.06
C HIS A 236 -20.21 -2.55 0.37
N ALA A 237 -21.13 -3.40 0.82
CA ALA A 237 -21.44 -4.68 0.22
C ALA A 237 -22.81 -4.59 -0.46
N PRO A 238 -22.89 -4.31 -1.78
CA PRO A 238 -24.16 -4.26 -2.47
C PRO A 238 -24.85 -5.62 -2.48
N ARG A 239 -26.18 -5.59 -2.43
CA ARG A 239 -27.00 -6.79 -2.56
C ARG A 239 -27.11 -7.23 -4.01
N LEU A 240 -26.70 -8.46 -4.31
CA LEU A 240 -26.90 -9.09 -5.61
C LEU A 240 -28.26 -9.78 -5.66
N ALA A 241 -28.93 -9.65 -6.82
CA ALA A 241 -30.13 -10.43 -7.13
C ALA A 241 -29.79 -11.84 -7.62
N ALA A 242 -28.59 -12.00 -8.19
CA ALA A 242 -28.05 -13.28 -8.64
C ALA A 242 -27.27 -13.99 -7.50
N ALA A 243 -26.77 -15.20 -7.80
CA ALA A 243 -25.89 -15.92 -6.90
C ALA A 243 -24.60 -15.13 -6.61
N LEU A 244 -24.00 -15.40 -5.44
CA LEU A 244 -22.69 -14.86 -5.09
C LEU A 244 -21.61 -15.37 -6.05
N PRO A 245 -20.54 -14.56 -6.27
CA PRO A 245 -19.42 -14.98 -7.11
C PRO A 245 -18.80 -16.27 -6.57
N ALA A 246 -18.43 -17.18 -7.48
CA ALA A 246 -17.85 -18.47 -7.11
C ALA A 246 -16.31 -18.42 -6.97
N ALA A 247 -15.66 -17.38 -7.48
CA ALA A 247 -14.21 -17.24 -7.49
C ALA A 247 -13.77 -15.76 -7.34
N PRO A 248 -12.53 -15.52 -6.88
CA PRO A 248 -11.99 -14.16 -6.77
C PRO A 248 -11.77 -13.45 -8.12
N GLY A 249 -11.77 -14.18 -9.25
CA GLY A 249 -11.63 -13.62 -10.60
C GLY A 249 -12.94 -13.39 -11.33
N ASP A 250 -14.09 -13.54 -10.68
CA ASP A 250 -15.40 -13.35 -11.31
C ASP A 250 -15.62 -11.89 -11.75
N SER A 251 -16.15 -11.70 -12.96
CA SER A 251 -16.49 -10.39 -13.55
C SER A 251 -17.50 -9.56 -12.72
N VAL A 252 -18.22 -10.18 -11.78
CA VAL A 252 -19.04 -9.45 -10.80
C VAL A 252 -18.20 -8.41 -10.06
N TRP A 253 -16.95 -8.74 -9.71
CA TRP A 253 -16.06 -7.85 -8.97
C TRP A 253 -15.67 -6.58 -9.74
N ASP A 254 -15.74 -6.59 -11.08
CA ASP A 254 -15.41 -5.40 -11.89
C ASP A 254 -16.43 -4.26 -11.70
N ARG A 255 -17.62 -4.59 -11.18
CA ARG A 255 -18.72 -3.65 -10.91
C ARG A 255 -18.88 -3.30 -9.43
N VAL A 256 -18.01 -3.82 -8.58
CA VAL A 256 -18.05 -3.60 -7.12
C VAL A 256 -16.95 -2.63 -6.74
N ASP A 257 -17.28 -1.61 -5.95
CA ASP A 257 -16.31 -0.65 -5.44
C ASP A 257 -15.16 -1.35 -4.70
N ARG A 258 -13.93 -0.94 -5.02
CA ARG A 258 -12.70 -1.42 -4.36
C ARG A 258 -12.26 -0.43 -3.28
N TYR A 259 -11.95 -0.93 -2.09
CA TYR A 259 -11.57 -0.12 -0.92
C TYR A 259 -10.13 -0.41 -0.54
N TRP A 260 -9.26 0.60 -0.55
CA TRP A 260 -7.87 0.46 -0.09
C TRP A 260 -7.78 0.73 1.39
N LEU A 261 -7.23 -0.23 2.14
CA LEU A 261 -7.06 -0.14 3.57
C LEU A 261 -5.57 -0.30 3.91
N PRO A 262 -4.89 0.73 4.42
CA PRO A 262 -3.48 0.62 4.78
C PRO A 262 -3.29 -0.34 5.95
N LEU A 263 -2.20 -1.11 5.90
CA LEU A 263 -1.71 -1.93 6.99
C LEU A 263 -0.42 -1.31 7.54
N VAL A 264 -0.23 -1.42 8.85
CA VAL A 264 0.99 -0.99 9.55
C VAL A 264 1.58 -2.15 10.32
N GLY A 265 2.88 -2.09 10.57
CA GLY A 265 3.57 -3.14 11.31
C GLY A 265 3.05 -3.23 12.75
N GLN A 266 2.91 -4.45 13.26
CA GLN A 266 2.57 -4.69 14.65
C GLN A 266 3.77 -4.29 15.54
N VAL A 267 3.65 -3.17 16.25
CA VAL A 267 4.71 -2.62 17.12
C VAL A 267 4.37 -2.59 18.62
N ILE A 268 3.23 -3.17 19.02
CA ILE A 268 2.73 -3.13 20.40
C ILE A 268 3.21 -4.33 21.23
N ARG A 269 3.17 -5.53 20.65
CA ARG A 269 3.54 -6.80 21.29
C ARG A 269 4.83 -7.34 20.69
N LYS A 270 5.65 -7.95 21.53
CA LYS A 270 6.85 -8.65 21.05
C LYS A 270 6.44 -10.00 20.42
N PRO A 271 7.14 -10.47 19.38
CA PRO A 271 8.11 -9.72 18.59
C PRO A 271 7.49 -8.60 17.76
N ARG A 272 8.08 -7.39 17.82
CA ARG A 272 7.63 -6.22 17.06
C ARG A 272 8.13 -6.26 15.63
N TRP A 273 7.34 -5.74 14.70
CA TRP A 273 7.66 -5.65 13.28
C TRP A 273 7.37 -4.25 12.75
N PHE A 274 8.42 -3.51 12.38
CA PHE A 274 8.32 -2.09 11.98
C PHE A 274 8.29 -1.89 10.46
N GLY A 275 8.71 -2.89 9.68
CA GLY A 275 8.79 -2.82 8.23
C GLY A 275 7.96 -3.91 7.56
N PRO A 276 6.61 -3.86 7.65
CA PRO A 276 5.77 -4.85 6.98
C PRO A 276 5.96 -4.80 5.47
N ALA A 277 6.04 -5.96 4.83
CA ALA A 277 6.10 -6.06 3.38
C ALA A 277 4.73 -5.75 2.74
N VAL A 278 3.65 -6.23 3.37
CA VAL A 278 2.28 -5.91 2.99
C VAL A 278 1.88 -4.54 3.55
N SER A 279 1.75 -3.54 2.67
CA SER A 279 1.44 -2.16 3.08
C SER A 279 -0.04 -1.81 3.16
N GLY A 280 -0.89 -2.69 2.68
CA GLY A 280 -2.32 -2.45 2.55
C GLY A 280 -3.01 -3.58 1.82
N VAL A 281 -4.32 -3.64 1.98
CA VAL A 281 -5.19 -4.58 1.29
C VAL A 281 -6.27 -3.82 0.53
N TRP A 282 -6.64 -4.37 -0.62
CA TRP A 282 -7.85 -3.99 -1.33
C TRP A 282 -9.00 -4.90 -0.94
N VAL A 283 -10.14 -4.32 -0.60
CA VAL A 283 -11.32 -5.05 -0.14
C VAL A 283 -12.52 -4.75 -1.01
N GLN A 284 -13.28 -5.79 -1.34
CA GLN A 284 -14.59 -5.73 -1.98
C GLN A 284 -15.52 -6.70 -1.25
N ALA A 285 -16.81 -6.36 -1.18
CA ALA A 285 -17.79 -7.22 -0.56
C ALA A 285 -19.09 -7.21 -1.35
N VAL A 286 -19.86 -8.29 -1.29
CA VAL A 286 -21.22 -8.41 -1.84
C VAL A 286 -22.02 -9.36 -0.97
N HIS A 287 -23.35 -9.28 -1.01
CA HIS A 287 -24.21 -10.27 -0.35
C HIS A 287 -25.47 -10.56 -1.18
N ASP A 288 -26.15 -11.67 -0.94
CA ASP A 288 -27.44 -11.99 -1.58
C ASP A 288 -28.63 -11.85 -0.60
N GLY A 289 -28.33 -11.55 0.67
CA GLY A 289 -29.28 -11.47 1.78
C GLY A 289 -29.40 -12.77 2.59
N LYS A 290 -28.69 -13.83 2.19
CA LYS A 290 -28.52 -15.09 2.93
C LYS A 290 -27.06 -15.34 3.29
N SER A 291 -26.14 -14.94 2.43
CA SER A 291 -24.70 -15.08 2.55
C SER A 291 -23.98 -13.80 2.13
N VAL A 292 -22.75 -13.64 2.63
CA VAL A 292 -21.81 -12.58 2.25
C VAL A 292 -20.59 -13.19 1.58
N ALA A 293 -20.08 -12.54 0.55
CA ALA A 293 -18.76 -12.79 -0.02
C ALA A 293 -17.86 -11.58 0.17
N LEU A 294 -16.64 -11.81 0.66
CA LEU A 294 -15.62 -10.79 0.91
C LEU A 294 -14.37 -11.16 0.13
N ARG A 295 -13.99 -10.34 -0.85
CA ARG A 295 -12.75 -10.48 -1.61
C ARG A 295 -11.72 -9.51 -1.04
N VAL A 296 -10.57 -10.05 -0.67
CA VAL A 296 -9.39 -9.30 -0.24
C VAL A 296 -8.26 -9.58 -1.21
N SER A 297 -7.58 -8.56 -1.70
CA SER A 297 -6.35 -8.74 -2.48
C SER A 297 -5.23 -7.82 -2.05
N TRP A 298 -4.00 -8.28 -2.17
CA TRP A 298 -2.81 -7.53 -1.85
C TRP A 298 -1.65 -7.94 -2.75
N ASP A 299 -0.70 -7.04 -2.84
CA ASP A 299 0.51 -7.23 -3.63
C ASP A 299 1.53 -7.96 -2.75
N ASP A 300 2.02 -9.09 -3.25
CA ASP A 300 2.96 -9.97 -2.59
C ASP A 300 4.00 -10.40 -3.62
N ARG A 301 5.29 -10.31 -3.30
CA ARG A 301 6.35 -10.59 -4.28
C ARG A 301 6.49 -12.08 -4.54
N THR A 302 5.85 -12.89 -3.72
CA THR A 302 6.08 -14.31 -3.59
C THR A 302 4.79 -15.07 -3.44
N ARG A 303 4.81 -16.32 -3.90
CA ARG A 303 3.82 -17.30 -3.49
C ARG A 303 4.42 -18.07 -2.31
N SER A 304 4.37 -17.49 -1.10
CA SER A 304 5.05 -18.07 0.04
C SER A 304 4.39 -19.40 0.46
N PRO A 305 5.15 -20.39 0.95
CA PRO A 305 6.59 -20.33 1.14
C PRO A 305 7.38 -20.46 -0.18
N ASP A 306 8.34 -19.54 -0.39
CA ASP A 306 9.27 -19.59 -1.51
C ASP A 306 10.72 -19.59 -0.99
N THR A 307 11.41 -20.72 -1.17
CA THR A 307 12.77 -20.90 -0.64
C THR A 307 13.82 -20.06 -1.38
N THR A 308 13.51 -19.53 -2.57
CA THR A 308 14.41 -18.65 -3.32
C THR A 308 14.63 -17.31 -2.60
N TRP A 309 13.71 -16.93 -1.70
CA TRP A 309 13.78 -15.70 -0.91
C TRP A 309 14.48 -15.84 0.44
N LEU A 310 14.82 -17.05 0.89
CA LEU A 310 15.44 -17.26 2.21
C LEU A 310 16.73 -16.46 2.42
N GLY A 311 17.53 -16.27 1.36
CA GLY A 311 18.73 -15.44 1.40
C GLY A 311 18.43 -13.97 1.60
N PHE A 312 17.35 -13.48 0.96
CA PHE A 312 16.86 -12.11 1.12
C PHE A 312 16.27 -11.90 2.51
N GLU A 313 15.41 -12.81 2.94
CA GLU A 313 14.78 -12.82 4.27
C GLU A 313 15.84 -12.76 5.37
N ARG A 314 16.88 -13.60 5.29
CA ARG A 314 17.99 -13.58 6.25
C ARG A 314 18.65 -12.20 6.30
N ARG A 315 18.90 -11.57 5.16
CA ARG A 315 19.47 -10.22 5.09
C ARG A 315 18.55 -9.17 5.71
N VAL A 316 17.23 -9.29 5.52
CA VAL A 316 16.23 -8.42 6.17
C VAL A 316 16.30 -8.59 7.69
N LEU A 317 16.32 -9.83 8.18
CA LEU A 317 16.40 -10.16 9.61
C LEU A 317 17.73 -9.74 10.26
N GLU A 318 18.83 -9.73 9.50
CA GLU A 318 20.14 -9.23 9.93
C GLU A 318 20.19 -7.69 9.95
N THR A 319 19.54 -7.03 8.97
CA THR A 319 19.57 -5.57 8.80
C THR A 319 18.63 -4.85 9.76
N VAL A 320 17.40 -5.34 9.87
CA VAL A 320 16.39 -4.79 10.77
C VAL A 320 16.60 -5.50 12.09
N ALA A 321 16.85 -4.73 13.15
CA ALA A 321 16.73 -5.19 14.51
C ALA A 321 15.30 -5.69 14.73
N GLY A 322 15.10 -6.99 14.50
CA GLY A 322 13.95 -7.71 14.99
C GLY A 322 13.86 -7.54 16.51
N ASP A 323 12.70 -7.03 16.93
CA ASP A 323 11.89 -7.46 18.08
C ASP A 323 12.32 -7.27 19.54
N ASP A 324 13.50 -6.75 19.87
CA ASP A 324 14.01 -6.64 21.26
C ASP A 324 13.84 -7.95 22.08
N SER A 325 13.71 -9.10 21.41
CA SER A 325 13.46 -10.43 21.99
C SER A 325 14.75 -11.22 21.78
N GLY A 326 15.42 -11.64 22.85
CA GLY A 326 16.75 -12.26 22.79
C GLY A 326 16.81 -13.68 22.18
N GLY A 327 15.95 -14.02 21.22
CA GLY A 327 15.85 -15.34 20.57
C GLY A 327 16.16 -15.30 19.07
N GLY A 328 16.79 -16.36 18.56
CA GLY A 328 17.37 -16.44 17.21
C GLY A 328 16.39 -16.12 16.07
N ARG A 329 16.81 -15.19 15.19
CA ARG A 329 16.09 -14.81 13.98
C ARG A 329 16.33 -15.83 12.87
N THR A 330 15.47 -16.84 12.77
CA THR A 330 15.60 -17.87 11.74
C THR A 330 14.73 -17.52 10.53
N ALA A 331 15.39 -17.31 9.39
CA ALA A 331 14.71 -17.33 8.10
C ALA A 331 14.10 -18.71 7.86
N GLY A 332 12.89 -18.78 7.30
CA GLY A 332 12.16 -20.04 7.19
C GLY A 332 11.07 -20.03 6.12
N PRO A 333 10.64 -21.20 5.64
CA PRO A 333 9.59 -21.31 4.62
C PRO A 333 8.21 -21.07 5.26
N PHE A 334 7.95 -19.84 5.70
CA PHE A 334 6.66 -19.44 6.25
C PHE A 334 5.64 -19.24 5.11
N PRO A 335 4.37 -19.66 5.29
CA PRO A 335 3.32 -19.38 4.32
C PRO A 335 2.78 -17.96 4.46
N ASP A 336 2.21 -17.44 3.37
CA ASP A 336 1.41 -16.22 3.43
C ASP A 336 0.11 -16.49 4.20
N GLN A 337 -0.34 -15.48 4.91
CA GLN A 337 -1.56 -15.56 5.72
C GLN A 337 -2.37 -14.28 5.62
N LEU A 338 -3.68 -14.44 5.77
CA LEU A 338 -4.63 -13.34 5.86
C LEU A 338 -5.60 -13.65 7.00
N ALA A 339 -5.88 -12.66 7.85
CA ALA A 339 -6.97 -12.73 8.79
C ALA A 339 -7.94 -11.55 8.62
N VAL A 340 -9.23 -11.85 8.63
CA VAL A 340 -10.32 -10.88 8.70
C VAL A 340 -10.97 -11.01 10.06
N GLN A 341 -11.02 -9.92 10.80
CA GLN A 341 -11.47 -9.89 12.18
C GLN A 341 -12.77 -9.12 12.32
N PHE A 342 -13.65 -9.66 13.15
CA PHE A 342 -14.92 -9.10 13.53
C PHE A 342 -15.09 -9.16 15.05
N PRO A 343 -15.90 -8.29 15.67
CA PRO A 343 -16.38 -8.56 17.02
C PRO A 343 -17.29 -9.80 17.00
N ARG A 344 -17.42 -10.51 18.13
CA ARG A 344 -18.35 -11.66 18.23
C ARG A 344 -19.81 -11.25 18.05
N ARG A 345 -20.15 -10.00 18.37
CA ARG A 345 -21.48 -9.40 18.20
C ARG A 345 -21.31 -7.97 17.68
N ILE A 346 -22.27 -7.50 16.89
CA ILE A 346 -22.28 -6.11 16.42
C ILE A 346 -22.47 -5.20 17.66
N PRO A 347 -21.52 -4.30 17.98
CA PRO A 347 -21.67 -3.40 19.11
C PRO A 347 -22.89 -2.50 18.97
N GLU A 348 -23.51 -2.14 20.10
CA GLU A 348 -24.60 -1.17 20.16
C GLU A 348 -24.09 0.27 20.35
N GLY A 349 -22.84 0.42 20.81
CA GLY A 349 -22.18 1.71 21.03
C GLY A 349 -20.84 1.83 20.28
N MET A 350 -20.02 2.78 20.72
CA MET A 350 -18.72 3.10 20.10
C MET A 350 -17.58 2.17 20.57
N GLU A 351 -17.81 1.41 21.63
CA GLU A 351 -16.83 0.46 22.16
C GLU A 351 -16.64 -0.73 21.22
N ARG A 352 -15.38 -1.03 20.94
CA ARG A 352 -14.94 -2.12 20.09
C ARG A 352 -13.97 -2.98 20.88
N PRO A 353 -13.94 -4.31 20.67
CA PRO A 353 -12.89 -5.15 21.23
C PRO A 353 -11.51 -4.63 20.85
N TYR A 354 -10.52 -4.97 21.68
CA TYR A 354 -9.15 -4.58 21.41
C TYR A 354 -8.73 -5.02 20.00
N PHE A 355 -8.27 -4.07 19.19
CA PHE A 355 -8.11 -4.26 17.74
C PHE A 355 -7.08 -5.35 17.41
N LEU A 356 -6.08 -5.55 18.27
CA LEU A 356 -5.02 -6.53 18.07
C LEU A 356 -5.46 -7.90 18.60
N MET A 357 -6.45 -8.49 17.92
CA MET A 357 -6.97 -9.84 18.19
C MET A 357 -7.68 -10.03 19.53
N GLY A 358 -8.31 -8.98 20.05
CA GLY A 358 -9.06 -9.05 21.31
C GLY A 358 -8.16 -9.26 22.53
N THR A 359 -8.76 -9.71 23.62
CA THR A 359 -8.07 -10.07 24.86
C THR A 359 -8.43 -11.51 25.25
N GLU A 360 -7.82 -12.00 26.32
CA GLU A 360 -8.10 -13.35 26.80
C GLU A 360 -9.57 -13.54 27.22
N THR A 361 -10.15 -12.52 27.86
CA THR A 361 -11.54 -12.53 28.32
C THR A 361 -12.52 -11.99 27.28
N ASP A 362 -12.09 -11.09 26.40
CA ASP A 362 -12.90 -10.55 25.32
C ASP A 362 -12.34 -10.92 23.93
N ALA A 363 -12.69 -12.13 23.51
CA ALA A 363 -12.28 -12.68 22.23
C ALA A 363 -12.98 -12.00 21.05
N VAL A 364 -12.29 -11.98 19.91
CA VAL A 364 -12.82 -11.55 18.61
C VAL A 364 -13.04 -12.74 17.70
N TYR A 365 -14.02 -12.64 16.81
CA TYR A 365 -14.26 -13.65 15.78
C TYR A 365 -13.38 -13.38 14.57
N GLN A 366 -12.64 -14.38 14.09
CA GLN A 366 -11.72 -14.24 12.97
C GLN A 366 -11.94 -15.32 11.91
N TRP A 367 -11.80 -14.89 10.66
CA TRP A 367 -11.57 -15.75 9.51
C TRP A 367 -10.09 -15.72 9.21
N ARG A 368 -9.41 -16.87 9.26
CA ARG A 368 -7.99 -16.98 8.92
C ARG A 368 -7.82 -17.81 7.67
N TRP A 369 -6.90 -17.42 6.80
CA TRP A 369 -6.50 -18.16 5.61
C TRP A 369 -4.97 -18.30 5.57
N THR A 370 -4.48 -19.42 5.05
CA THR A 370 -3.06 -19.65 4.78
C THR A 370 -2.82 -20.24 3.39
N SER A 371 -1.74 -19.80 2.74
CA SER A 371 -1.29 -20.33 1.44
C SER A 371 -0.82 -21.79 1.50
N ALA A 372 -0.47 -22.31 2.69
CA ALA A 372 -0.10 -23.71 2.89
C ALA A 372 -1.28 -24.69 2.74
N GLY A 373 -2.52 -24.20 2.80
CA GLY A 373 -3.74 -25.03 2.81
C GLY A 373 -4.18 -25.58 1.45
N GLY A 374 -3.42 -25.37 0.37
CA GLY A 374 -3.74 -25.83 -0.98
C GLY A 374 -4.85 -25.02 -1.70
N SER A 375 -5.13 -25.38 -2.97
CA SER A 375 -6.17 -24.74 -3.81
C SER A 375 -7.41 -25.64 -3.92
N GLY A 376 -8.52 -25.26 -3.28
CA GLY A 376 -9.79 -26.01 -3.32
C GLY A 376 -10.90 -25.32 -2.51
N ALA A 377 -12.13 -25.87 -2.51
CA ALA A 377 -13.32 -25.25 -1.89
C ALA A 377 -13.28 -25.14 -0.35
N ALA A 378 -12.38 -25.88 0.31
CA ALA A 378 -12.06 -25.78 1.74
C ALA A 378 -10.74 -25.03 2.00
N GLY A 379 -10.22 -24.31 0.98
CA GLY A 379 -8.83 -23.88 0.87
C GLY A 379 -8.34 -23.06 2.05
N GLY A 380 -7.58 -23.71 2.94
CA GLY A 380 -6.78 -23.10 4.01
C GLY A 380 -7.50 -22.17 4.99
N ALA A 381 -8.84 -22.06 4.93
CA ALA A 381 -9.59 -21.08 5.69
C ALA A 381 -10.32 -21.71 6.88
N VAL A 382 -10.23 -21.04 8.03
CA VAL A 382 -10.87 -21.47 9.26
C VAL A 382 -11.54 -20.29 9.95
N GLY A 383 -12.70 -20.53 10.56
CA GLY A 383 -13.34 -19.62 11.50
C GLY A 383 -12.88 -19.93 12.92
N GLY A 384 -12.73 -18.92 13.77
CA GLY A 384 -12.35 -19.15 15.15
C GLY A 384 -12.40 -17.92 16.03
N LEU A 385 -12.08 -18.11 17.31
CA LEU A 385 -11.96 -17.04 18.29
C LEU A 385 -10.49 -16.72 18.55
N ALA A 386 -10.08 -15.49 18.28
CA ALA A 386 -8.77 -15.00 18.68
C ALA A 386 -8.83 -14.35 20.06
N ARG A 387 -7.86 -14.68 20.91
CA ARG A 387 -7.71 -14.23 22.30
C ARG A 387 -6.32 -13.65 22.47
N GLY A 388 -6.15 -12.43 21.99
CA GLY A 388 -4.82 -11.88 21.70
C GLY A 388 -4.14 -12.60 20.54
N LEU A 389 -2.85 -12.31 20.34
CA LEU A 389 -2.08 -12.84 19.21
C LEU A 389 -1.72 -14.32 19.35
N GLU A 390 -1.57 -14.81 20.59
CA GLU A 390 -0.99 -16.12 20.89
C GLU A 390 -1.99 -17.28 20.79
N ARG A 391 -3.29 -16.99 20.94
CA ARG A 391 -4.31 -18.03 21.05
C ARG A 391 -5.41 -17.84 20.02
N PHE A 392 -5.66 -18.90 19.27
CA PHE A 392 -6.77 -19.01 18.34
C PHE A 392 -7.50 -20.34 18.53
N ASP A 393 -8.76 -20.25 18.96
CA ASP A 393 -9.63 -21.39 19.16
C ASP A 393 -10.43 -21.61 17.86
N THR A 394 -10.03 -22.59 17.03
CA THR A 394 -10.76 -22.95 15.81
C THR A 394 -12.18 -23.43 16.15
N LEU A 395 -13.16 -22.96 15.40
CA LEU A 395 -14.55 -23.39 15.51
C LEU A 395 -14.88 -24.45 14.45
N PRO A 396 -15.89 -25.32 14.69
CA PRO A 396 -16.30 -26.34 13.71
C PRO A 396 -16.84 -25.77 12.40
N GLY A 397 -17.36 -24.54 12.45
CA GLY A 397 -17.82 -23.76 11.30
C GLY A 397 -16.78 -22.73 10.85
N GLY A 398 -17.00 -22.14 9.69
CA GLY A 398 -16.11 -21.10 9.16
C GLY A 398 -16.54 -20.64 7.76
N PRO A 399 -15.85 -19.63 7.21
CA PRO A 399 -16.05 -19.26 5.84
C PRO A 399 -15.50 -20.34 4.90
N ALA A 400 -16.15 -20.55 3.77
CA ALA A 400 -15.49 -21.14 2.61
C ALA A 400 -14.50 -20.13 2.03
N ALA A 401 -13.43 -20.59 1.40
CA ALA A 401 -12.47 -19.70 0.76
C ALA A 401 -11.99 -20.22 -0.60
N GLN A 402 -11.78 -19.27 -1.51
CA GLN A 402 -11.30 -19.49 -2.88
C GLN A 402 -10.20 -18.49 -3.14
N THR A 403 -9.08 -18.96 -3.69
CA THR A 403 -7.88 -18.14 -3.81
C THR A 403 -7.24 -18.25 -5.18
N SER A 404 -6.54 -17.18 -5.56
CA SER A 404 -5.65 -17.18 -6.71
C SER A 404 -4.42 -16.34 -6.40
N TYR A 405 -3.27 -16.75 -6.94
CA TYR A 405 -2.04 -15.96 -6.95
C TYR A 405 -1.60 -15.79 -8.39
N GLU A 406 -1.55 -14.56 -8.87
CA GLU A 406 -1.21 -14.23 -10.26
C GLU A 406 -0.32 -12.99 -10.28
N HIS A 407 0.87 -13.12 -10.89
CA HIS A 407 1.79 -12.00 -11.13
C HIS A 407 2.03 -11.09 -9.92
N GLY A 408 2.29 -11.68 -8.75
CA GLY A 408 2.58 -10.94 -7.53
C GLY A 408 1.36 -10.38 -6.79
N GLU A 409 0.15 -10.86 -7.08
CA GLU A 409 -1.06 -10.49 -6.34
C GLU A 409 -1.76 -11.74 -5.80
N TRP A 410 -1.99 -11.75 -4.49
CA TRP A 410 -2.94 -12.68 -3.87
C TRP A 410 -4.35 -12.13 -3.95
N ARG A 411 -5.32 -12.98 -4.27
CA ARG A 411 -6.75 -12.70 -4.10
C ARG A 411 -7.38 -13.82 -3.31
N VAL A 412 -8.02 -13.48 -2.20
CA VAL A 412 -8.71 -14.41 -1.31
C VAL A 412 -10.17 -13.97 -1.21
N MET A 413 -11.08 -14.86 -1.58
CA MET A 413 -12.52 -14.65 -1.46
C MET A 413 -13.06 -15.55 -0.36
N PHE A 414 -13.57 -14.96 0.71
CA PHE A 414 -14.31 -15.68 1.76
C PHE A 414 -15.80 -15.63 1.47
N THR A 415 -16.50 -16.74 1.70
CA THR A 415 -17.97 -16.79 1.64
C THR A 415 -18.52 -17.44 2.89
N ARG A 416 -19.55 -16.82 3.49
CA ARG A 416 -20.23 -17.35 4.68
C ARG A 416 -21.69 -16.92 4.71
N SER A 417 -22.56 -17.79 5.24
CA SER A 417 -23.93 -17.41 5.62
C SER A 417 -23.95 -16.22 6.58
N LEU A 418 -24.95 -15.35 6.42
CA LEU A 418 -25.12 -14.18 7.30
C LEU A 418 -25.46 -14.61 8.74
N ALA A 419 -26.35 -15.59 8.87
CA ALA A 419 -26.72 -16.20 10.13
C ALA A 419 -26.11 -17.60 10.27
N THR A 420 -25.74 -17.97 11.50
CA THR A 420 -25.25 -19.32 11.82
C THR A 420 -25.84 -19.85 13.12
N PRO A 421 -25.80 -21.19 13.33
CA PRO A 421 -26.33 -21.79 14.55
C PRO A 421 -25.60 -21.32 15.82
N ASP A 422 -24.29 -21.08 15.76
CA ASP A 422 -23.51 -20.59 16.90
C ASP A 422 -23.58 -19.07 17.02
N THR A 423 -24.67 -18.59 17.61
CA THR A 423 -24.91 -17.16 17.87
C THR A 423 -24.08 -16.59 19.02
N ALA A 424 -23.38 -17.45 19.79
CA ALA A 424 -22.59 -17.03 20.94
C ALA A 424 -21.15 -16.65 20.53
N ASN A 425 -20.57 -17.41 19.61
CA ASN A 425 -19.16 -17.25 19.22
C ASN A 425 -18.99 -16.68 17.81
N GLU A 426 -19.94 -16.91 16.90
CA GLU A 426 -19.83 -16.39 15.55
C GLU A 426 -20.69 -15.14 15.33
N LEU A 427 -20.13 -14.17 14.62
CA LEU A 427 -20.83 -12.95 14.26
C LEU A 427 -22.08 -13.25 13.43
N GLN A 428 -23.20 -12.68 13.82
CA GLN A 428 -24.42 -12.67 13.00
C GLN A 428 -24.44 -11.40 12.14
N PHE A 429 -24.23 -11.53 10.82
CA PHE A 429 -24.22 -10.39 9.92
C PHE A 429 -25.64 -9.89 9.71
N ALA A 430 -25.82 -8.58 9.83
CA ALA A 430 -27.11 -7.93 9.66
C ALA A 430 -26.98 -6.72 8.73
N ALA A 431 -27.83 -6.66 7.72
CA ALA A 431 -27.88 -5.53 6.80
C ALA A 431 -28.51 -4.29 7.43
N GLY A 432 -28.04 -3.11 7.02
CA GLY A 432 -28.39 -1.84 7.66
C GLY A 432 -27.69 -1.57 9.00
N ARG A 433 -26.70 -2.39 9.39
CA ARG A 433 -25.84 -2.17 10.56
C ARG A 433 -24.40 -1.93 10.11
N ALA A 434 -23.66 -1.09 10.82
CA ALA A 434 -22.23 -0.93 10.64
C ALA A 434 -21.51 -2.06 11.40
N ILE A 435 -20.83 -2.95 10.68
CA ILE A 435 -20.18 -4.13 11.24
C ILE A 435 -18.68 -3.84 11.32
N PRO A 436 -18.08 -3.72 12.52
CA PRO A 436 -16.64 -3.49 12.62
C PRO A 436 -15.84 -4.63 11.98
N VAL A 437 -14.86 -4.28 11.17
CA VAL A 437 -13.95 -5.22 10.50
C VAL A 437 -12.51 -4.73 10.53
N ALA A 438 -11.55 -5.62 10.77
CA ALA A 438 -10.12 -5.34 10.70
C ALA A 438 -9.38 -6.44 9.93
N PHE A 439 -8.20 -6.12 9.41
CA PHE A 439 -7.43 -6.97 8.51
C PHE A 439 -6.00 -7.15 9.01
N PHE A 440 -5.47 -8.36 8.82
CA PHE A 440 -4.11 -8.74 9.17
C PHE A 440 -3.51 -9.53 8.03
N ALA A 441 -2.26 -9.27 7.68
CA ALA A 441 -1.54 -9.99 6.63
C ALA A 441 -0.13 -10.35 7.08
N TRP A 442 0.36 -11.46 6.53
CA TRP A 442 1.72 -11.95 6.69
C TRP A 442 2.26 -12.32 5.31
N ASP A 443 3.36 -11.70 4.92
CA ASP A 443 4.22 -12.12 3.81
C ASP A 443 5.31 -13.06 4.35
N GLY A 444 5.13 -14.35 4.09
CA GLY A 444 5.97 -15.40 4.67
C GLY A 444 7.42 -15.32 4.23
N SER A 445 7.67 -15.04 2.95
CA SER A 445 9.01 -14.87 2.38
C SER A 445 9.69 -13.55 2.78
N SER A 446 8.95 -12.63 3.40
CA SER A 446 9.50 -11.46 4.11
C SER A 446 9.77 -11.71 5.60
N GLY A 447 9.60 -12.97 6.07
CA GLY A 447 9.85 -13.39 7.45
C GLY A 447 8.71 -13.05 8.42
N GLU A 448 7.53 -12.71 7.89
CA GLU A 448 6.34 -12.42 8.66
C GLU A 448 5.63 -13.72 9.06
N HIS A 449 5.53 -13.96 10.37
CA HIS A 449 4.79 -15.06 10.96
C HIS A 449 4.50 -14.73 12.43
N GLY A 450 3.49 -15.38 13.01
CA GLY A 450 3.10 -15.15 14.40
C GLY A 450 2.81 -13.66 14.65
N ASN A 451 3.56 -13.03 15.55
CA ASN A 451 3.35 -11.63 15.93
C ASN A 451 4.00 -10.62 14.98
N ARG A 452 4.87 -11.04 14.07
CA ARG A 452 5.44 -10.19 13.02
C ARG A 452 4.49 -10.14 11.84
N LEU A 453 3.67 -9.10 11.80
CA LEU A 453 2.56 -8.99 10.88
C LEU A 453 2.25 -7.54 10.53
N ALA A 454 1.48 -7.35 9.48
CA ALA A 454 0.84 -6.09 9.14
C ALA A 454 -0.62 -6.10 9.63
N VAL A 455 -1.07 -5.03 10.30
CA VAL A 455 -2.40 -4.90 10.92
C VAL A 455 -3.07 -3.58 10.53
N SER A 456 -4.39 -3.63 10.36
CA SER A 456 -5.23 -2.45 10.15
C SER A 456 -5.85 -1.92 11.45
N THR A 457 -6.37 -0.70 11.40
CA THR A 457 -7.38 -0.26 12.40
C THR A 457 -8.74 -0.94 12.14
N TRP A 458 -9.72 -0.66 12.99
CA TRP A 458 -11.12 -1.01 12.74
C TRP A 458 -11.74 -0.11 11.66
N TYR A 459 -12.29 -0.73 10.63
CA TYR A 459 -13.18 -0.15 9.63
C TYR A 459 -14.60 -0.72 9.81
N PHE A 460 -15.51 -0.39 8.90
CA PHE A 460 -16.88 -0.90 8.92
C PHE A 460 -17.24 -1.59 7.60
N LEU A 461 -17.90 -2.73 7.70
CA LEU A 461 -18.60 -3.39 6.61
C LEU A 461 -20.09 -3.05 6.71
N ALA A 462 -20.67 -2.54 5.63
CA ALA A 462 -22.10 -2.24 5.53
C ALA A 462 -22.74 -3.12 4.47
N LEU A 463 -23.71 -3.95 4.88
CA LEU A 463 -24.50 -4.75 3.94
C LEU A 463 -25.69 -3.90 3.49
N ASP A 464 -25.68 -3.54 2.21
CA ASP A 464 -26.63 -2.59 1.65
C ASP A 464 -28.03 -3.21 1.52
N GLN A 465 -29.03 -2.45 1.91
CA GLN A 465 -30.43 -2.82 1.67
C GLN A 465 -30.85 -2.31 0.29
N PRO A 466 -31.61 -3.09 -0.49
CA PRO A 466 -32.18 -2.58 -1.73
C PRO A 466 -33.07 -1.37 -1.41
N THR A 467 -32.87 -0.28 -2.14
CA THR A 467 -33.68 0.93 -2.00
C THR A 467 -35.15 0.56 -2.21
N PRO A 468 -36.03 0.70 -1.21
CA PRO A 468 -37.40 0.22 -1.35
C PRO A 468 -38.12 1.00 -2.46
N PRO A 469 -38.93 0.34 -3.33
CA PRO A 469 -39.55 0.98 -4.50
C PRO A 469 -40.31 2.27 -4.19
N ARG A 470 -40.86 2.37 -2.97
CA ARG A 470 -41.50 3.59 -2.45
C ARG A 470 -40.65 4.85 -2.59
N VAL A 471 -39.32 4.76 -2.50
CA VAL A 471 -38.42 5.91 -2.62
C VAL A 471 -38.49 6.51 -4.03
N PHE A 472 -38.67 5.69 -5.07
CA PHE A 472 -38.82 6.15 -6.45
C PHE A 472 -40.28 6.46 -6.82
N VAL A 473 -41.22 5.67 -6.30
CA VAL A 473 -42.65 5.80 -6.64
C VAL A 473 -43.29 7.01 -5.95
N THR A 474 -42.92 7.31 -4.70
CA THR A 474 -43.56 8.39 -3.91
C THR A 474 -43.38 9.77 -4.57
N PRO A 475 -42.19 10.20 -5.01
CA PRO A 475 -42.03 11.47 -5.72
C PRO A 475 -42.88 11.55 -7.00
N VAL A 476 -42.96 10.48 -7.77
CA VAL A 476 -43.75 10.42 -9.01
C VAL A 476 -45.25 10.53 -8.71
N VAL A 477 -45.75 9.79 -7.71
CA VAL A 477 -47.15 9.87 -7.29
C VAL A 477 -47.49 11.26 -6.76
N VAL A 478 -46.62 11.85 -5.94
CA VAL A 478 -46.81 13.23 -5.44
C VAL A 478 -46.84 14.23 -6.60
N MET A 479 -45.95 14.09 -7.58
CA MET A 479 -45.94 14.95 -8.78
C MET A 479 -47.21 14.81 -9.63
N LEU A 480 -47.74 13.59 -9.79
CA LEU A 480 -49.00 13.37 -10.50
C LEU A 480 -50.20 13.93 -9.73
N LEU A 481 -50.23 13.79 -8.41
CA LEU A 481 -51.28 14.34 -7.55
C LEU A 481 -51.26 15.88 -7.55
N THR A 482 -50.09 16.50 -7.45
CA THR A 482 -49.97 17.97 -7.52
C THR A 482 -50.35 18.51 -8.89
N LEU A 483 -49.94 17.83 -9.97
CA LEU A 483 -50.36 18.17 -11.34
C LEU A 483 -51.88 18.03 -11.50
N GLY A 484 -52.46 16.93 -11.03
CA GLY A 484 -53.90 16.68 -11.06
C GLY A 484 -54.70 17.71 -10.27
N LEU A 485 -54.26 18.05 -9.07
CA LEU A 485 -54.87 19.10 -8.24
C LEU A 485 -54.76 20.47 -8.93
N GLY A 486 -53.62 20.77 -9.55
CA GLY A 486 -53.41 21.98 -10.34
C GLY A 486 -54.40 22.09 -11.50
N ILE A 487 -54.60 21.02 -12.27
CA ILE A 487 -55.56 20.96 -13.37
C ILE A 487 -57.00 21.20 -12.86
N VAL A 488 -57.37 20.60 -11.72
CA VAL A 488 -58.69 20.79 -11.10
C VAL A 488 -58.90 22.25 -10.69
N VAL A 489 -57.91 22.88 -10.06
CA VAL A 489 -57.98 24.30 -9.67
C VAL A 489 -58.13 25.19 -10.90
N VAL A 490 -57.31 25.00 -11.94
CA VAL A 490 -57.39 25.75 -13.20
C VAL A 490 -58.76 25.60 -13.85
N ARG A 491 -59.28 24.38 -13.97
CA ARG A 491 -60.63 24.13 -14.53
C ARG A 491 -61.74 24.78 -13.69
N ARG A 492 -61.59 24.81 -12.36
CA ARG A 492 -62.59 25.41 -11.46
C ARG A 492 -62.56 26.93 -11.51
N VAL A 493 -61.40 27.54 -11.72
CA VAL A 493 -61.26 28.99 -11.97
C VAL A 493 -61.84 29.35 -13.34
N GLN A 494 -61.52 28.59 -14.39
CA GLN A 494 -62.07 28.82 -15.73
C GLN A 494 -63.60 28.70 -15.76
N ARG A 495 -64.19 27.74 -15.04
CA ARG A 495 -65.66 27.58 -14.90
C ARG A 495 -66.34 28.64 -14.04
N ARG A 496 -65.60 29.46 -13.29
CA ARG A 496 -66.16 30.59 -12.52
C ARG A 496 -66.06 31.91 -13.28
N GLN A 497 -65.27 31.96 -14.35
CA GLN A 497 -65.09 33.13 -15.21
C GLN A 497 -65.91 33.07 -16.52
N ALA A 498 -66.43 31.89 -16.85
CA ALA A 498 -67.50 31.67 -17.83
C ALA A 498 -68.84 31.59 -17.11
#